data_AF-A0A1V5NL77-F1
#
_entry.id   AF-A0A1V5NL77-F1
#
_cell.length_a   1.000
_cell.length_b   1.000
_cell.length_c   1.000
_cell.angle_alpha   90.00
_cell.angle_beta   90.00
_cell.angle_gamma   90.00
#
_symmetry.space_group_name_H-M   'P 1'
#
loop_
_entity.id
_entity.type
_entity.pdbx_description
1 polymer ?
#
loop_
_entity_poly.entity_id
_entity_poly.type
_entity_poly.pdbx_seq_one_letter_code
_entity_poly.pdbx_strand_id
1 'polypeptide(L)'
;MYGKIFIKCKMKVLTGMHIGGSSAFSAIGAVDSPVIRDSFTGEPMLPGSSLKGKMRTLLAKSIKNHYITQECANDPEEITRLFGSAGNSNKGINPKAARLQFADAFLVNAADLKKRGGMTEVKFENTIKRLTAVANPRQIERVVRGSEFAVNMVYDLEDEAVLIDDFANITRALKLLSMDYLGGHGSRGYGKVAFADFAVEVREGECPVDVNTLLNMLKEVEEYGAFSLQA
;
A
#
# COMPACT_ATOMS: atom_id res chain seq x y z
N MET A 1 -4.67 -25.61 0.86
CA MET A 1 -4.51 -24.75 -0.32
C MET A 1 -4.63 -25.61 -1.56
N TYR A 2 -5.56 -25.29 -2.47
CA TYR A 2 -5.82 -26.04 -3.70
C TYR A 2 -5.57 -25.21 -4.98
N GLY A 3 -5.18 -23.93 -4.84
CA GLY A 3 -4.84 -23.08 -5.97
C GLY A 3 -4.28 -21.72 -5.56
N LYS A 4 -3.89 -20.93 -6.56
CA LYS A 4 -3.32 -19.58 -6.39
C LYS A 4 -3.84 -18.62 -7.45
N ILE A 5 -4.32 -17.47 -6.98
CA ILE A 5 -4.77 -16.37 -7.83
C ILE A 5 -3.77 -15.23 -7.74
N PHE A 6 -3.25 -14.80 -8.88
CA PHE A 6 -2.40 -13.63 -9.01
C PHE A 6 -3.26 -12.41 -9.31
N ILE A 7 -3.07 -11.34 -8.52
CA ILE A 7 -3.71 -10.05 -8.70
C ILE A 7 -2.61 -9.05 -9.04
N LYS A 8 -2.70 -8.44 -10.22
CA LYS A 8 -1.75 -7.43 -10.70
C LYS A 8 -2.48 -6.12 -10.93
N CYS A 9 -1.83 -5.01 -10.62
CA CYS A 9 -2.28 -3.67 -11.03
C CYS A 9 -1.11 -2.69 -11.03
N LYS A 10 -1.34 -1.49 -11.55
CA LYS A 10 -0.42 -0.36 -11.40
C LYS A 10 -0.94 0.57 -10.34
N MET A 11 -0.05 1.00 -9.43
CA MET A 11 -0.32 2.07 -8.50
C MET A 11 0.35 3.36 -8.97
N LYS A 12 -0.43 4.40 -9.20
CA LYS A 12 0.05 5.72 -9.61
C LYS A 12 0.10 6.69 -8.43
N VAL A 13 1.22 7.39 -8.29
CA VAL A 13 1.40 8.45 -7.29
C VAL A 13 0.76 9.74 -7.79
N LEU A 14 -0.31 10.18 -7.12
CA LEU A 14 -1.09 11.38 -7.46
C LEU A 14 -0.51 12.65 -6.82
N THR A 15 0.05 12.53 -5.61
CA THR A 15 0.83 13.56 -4.94
C THR A 15 2.11 12.94 -4.38
N GLY A 16 3.20 13.72 -4.28
CA GLY A 16 4.50 13.19 -3.90
C GLY A 16 4.45 12.30 -2.65
N MET A 17 5.06 11.13 -2.73
CA MET A 17 4.93 10.05 -1.73
C MET A 17 6.25 9.84 -0.99
N HIS A 18 6.21 9.78 0.34
CA HIS A 18 7.39 9.48 1.16
C HIS A 18 7.17 8.16 1.90
N ILE A 19 7.98 7.15 1.60
CA ILE A 19 8.12 5.94 2.41
C ILE A 19 9.57 5.92 2.88
N GLY A 20 9.78 6.01 4.19
CA GLY A 20 11.11 6.16 4.77
C GLY A 20 11.97 4.92 4.54
N GLY A 21 13.22 5.12 4.15
CA GLY A 21 14.26 4.10 4.15
C GLY A 21 15.04 4.06 5.46
N SER A 22 15.85 3.03 5.65
CA SER A 22 16.85 3.01 6.73
C SER A 22 18.00 3.95 6.38
N SER A 23 18.43 4.78 7.34
CA SER A 23 19.54 5.74 7.19
C SER A 23 20.93 5.09 7.21
N ALA A 24 21.03 3.77 7.04
CA ALA A 24 22.26 3.00 7.23
C ALA A 24 23.41 3.45 6.32
N PHE A 25 23.13 4.17 5.23
CA PHE A 25 24.11 4.82 4.37
C PHE A 25 23.64 6.22 3.95
N SER A 26 23.41 7.12 4.90
CA SER A 26 23.36 8.56 4.56
C SER A 26 24.76 9.05 4.26
N ALA A 27 25.07 9.26 2.98
CA ALA A 27 26.28 9.98 2.58
C ALA A 27 26.32 11.36 3.26
N ILE A 28 27.52 11.87 3.55
CA ILE A 28 27.69 13.22 4.11
C ILE A 28 27.00 14.22 3.16
N GLY A 29 26.04 14.99 3.68
CA GLY A 29 25.23 15.93 2.89
C GLY A 29 23.95 15.36 2.28
N ALA A 30 23.55 14.14 2.65
CA ALA A 30 22.25 13.57 2.25
C ALA A 30 21.06 14.31 2.88
N VAL A 31 19.91 14.21 2.22
CA VAL A 31 18.62 14.74 2.67
C VAL A 31 18.25 14.14 4.03
N ASP A 32 17.65 14.94 4.94
CA ASP A 32 17.33 14.52 6.31
C ASP A 32 16.46 13.26 6.37
N SER A 33 15.57 13.07 5.38
CA SER A 33 14.62 11.95 5.33
C SER A 33 14.57 11.36 3.91
N PRO A 34 15.45 10.39 3.59
CA PRO A 34 15.47 9.74 2.29
C PRO A 34 14.32 8.76 2.10
N VAL A 35 13.95 8.50 0.84
CA VAL A 35 12.97 7.45 0.50
C VAL A 35 13.62 6.07 0.43
N ILE A 36 12.83 5.02 0.68
CA ILE A 36 13.27 3.64 0.47
C ILE A 36 13.54 3.35 -1.01
N ARG A 37 14.64 2.65 -1.27
CA ARG A 37 15.13 2.32 -2.61
C ARG A 37 15.45 0.84 -2.72
N ASP A 38 15.30 0.32 -3.92
CA ASP A 38 15.84 -0.96 -4.31
C ASP A 38 17.37 -0.91 -4.33
N SER A 39 18.00 -1.84 -3.62
CA SER A 39 19.45 -1.91 -3.53
C SER A 39 20.09 -2.34 -4.85
N PHE A 40 19.34 -3.03 -5.72
CA PHE A 40 19.83 -3.48 -7.02
C PHE A 40 19.83 -2.35 -8.06
N THR A 41 18.72 -1.64 -8.21
CA THR A 41 18.57 -0.56 -9.22
C THR A 41 18.87 0.85 -8.69
N GLY A 42 18.83 1.07 -7.37
CA GLY A 42 18.90 2.39 -6.74
C GLY A 42 17.60 3.21 -6.88
N GLU A 43 16.57 2.65 -7.50
CA GLU A 43 15.30 3.33 -7.76
C GLU A 43 14.38 3.26 -6.54
N PRO A 44 13.49 4.25 -6.33
CA PRO A 44 12.47 4.15 -5.29
C PRO A 44 11.63 2.88 -5.46
N MET A 45 11.35 2.20 -4.34
CA MET A 45 10.46 1.04 -4.31
C MET A 45 9.26 1.28 -3.39
N LEU A 46 8.19 0.51 -3.58
CA LEU A 46 7.10 0.39 -2.62
C LEU A 46 7.22 -0.97 -1.93
N PRO A 47 7.57 -1.03 -0.63
CA PRO A 47 7.58 -2.28 0.11
C PRO A 47 6.18 -2.89 0.22
N GLY A 48 6.05 -4.18 -0.04
CA GLY A 48 4.80 -4.92 0.11
C GLY A 48 4.27 -4.86 1.54
N SER A 49 5.16 -4.75 2.54
CA SER A 49 4.81 -4.54 3.94
C SER A 49 4.09 -3.21 4.20
N SER A 50 4.45 -2.15 3.48
CA SER A 50 3.81 -0.82 3.61
C SER A 50 2.39 -0.86 3.05
N LEU A 51 2.21 -1.48 1.89
CA LEU A 51 0.89 -1.66 1.27
C LEU A 51 0.00 -2.57 2.14
N LYS A 52 0.53 -3.73 2.54
CA LYS A 52 -0.13 -4.70 3.42
C LYS A 52 -0.61 -4.05 4.72
N GLY A 53 0.29 -3.34 5.42
CA GLY A 53 -0.02 -2.71 6.69
C GLY A 53 -1.11 -1.66 6.56
N LYS A 54 -1.01 -0.79 5.54
CA LYS A 54 -2.01 0.26 5.31
C LYS A 54 -3.38 -0.31 4.95
N MET A 55 -3.43 -1.29 4.03
CA MET A 55 -4.68 -1.97 3.67
C MET A 55 -5.34 -2.64 4.88
N ARG A 56 -4.56 -3.38 5.69
CA ARG A 56 -5.04 -4.03 6.92
C ARG A 56 -5.64 -3.01 7.89
N THR A 57 -4.93 -1.93 8.17
CA THR A 57 -5.38 -0.89 9.12
C THR A 57 -6.65 -0.20 8.64
N LEU A 58 -6.74 0.15 7.35
CA LEU A 58 -7.93 0.81 6.81
C LEU A 58 -9.15 -0.12 6.84
N LEU A 59 -8.97 -1.38 6.46
CA LEU A 59 -10.04 -2.36 6.50
C LEU A 59 -10.53 -2.58 7.94
N ALA A 60 -9.62 -2.72 8.91
CA ALA A 60 -9.93 -2.84 10.33
C ALA A 60 -10.75 -1.66 10.87
N LYS A 61 -10.35 -0.42 10.52
CA LYS A 61 -11.12 0.78 10.85
C LYS A 61 -12.52 0.75 10.26
N SER A 62 -12.64 0.32 9.00
CA SER A 62 -13.92 0.32 8.28
C SER A 62 -14.93 -0.71 8.79
N ILE A 63 -14.45 -1.84 9.35
CA ILE A 63 -15.31 -2.91 9.88
C ILE A 63 -15.71 -2.61 11.33
N LYS A 64 -14.78 -2.16 12.18
CA LYS A 64 -15.06 -1.91 13.60
C LYS A 64 -15.59 -0.51 13.91
N ASN A 65 -15.42 0.44 12.99
CA ASN A 65 -15.86 1.84 13.14
C ASN A 65 -15.42 2.50 14.46
N HIS A 66 -14.21 2.19 14.94
CA HIS A 66 -13.66 2.73 16.19
C HIS A 66 -12.44 3.63 15.92
N TYR A 67 -12.38 4.77 16.60
CA TYR A 67 -11.26 5.72 16.55
C TYR A 67 -9.90 5.10 16.91
N ILE A 68 -9.87 4.13 17.85
CA ILE A 68 -8.68 3.37 18.23
C ILE A 68 -8.82 1.97 17.61
N THR A 69 -7.90 1.63 16.71
CA THR A 69 -7.82 0.27 16.15
C THR A 69 -7.26 -0.68 17.18
N GLN A 70 -7.87 -1.86 17.31
CA GLN A 70 -7.36 -2.96 18.13
C GLN A 70 -5.97 -3.42 17.70
N GLU A 71 -5.28 -4.12 18.59
CA GLU A 71 -4.10 -4.88 18.22
C GLU A 71 -4.43 -5.91 17.13
N CYS A 72 -3.47 -6.16 16.23
CA CYS A 72 -3.61 -7.13 15.14
C CYS A 72 -4.02 -8.54 15.62
N ALA A 73 -3.68 -8.89 16.85
CA ALA A 73 -4.06 -10.17 17.48
C ALA A 73 -5.57 -10.31 17.74
N ASN A 74 -6.31 -9.21 17.77
CA ASN A 74 -7.76 -9.18 18.01
C ASN A 74 -8.55 -8.75 16.76
N ASP A 75 -7.94 -8.84 15.58
CA ASP A 75 -8.62 -8.53 14.33
C ASP A 75 -9.79 -9.50 14.06
N PRO A 76 -10.88 -9.03 13.41
CA PRO A 76 -11.93 -9.89 12.88
C PRO A 76 -11.38 -11.07 12.06
N GLU A 77 -12.16 -12.13 11.95
CA GLU A 77 -11.75 -13.33 11.21
C GLU A 77 -11.47 -13.03 9.74
N GLU A 78 -12.25 -12.15 9.11
CA GLU A 78 -12.10 -11.79 7.70
C GLU A 78 -10.77 -11.07 7.43
N ILE A 79 -10.29 -10.28 8.41
CA ILE A 79 -8.98 -9.60 8.33
C ILE A 79 -7.86 -10.60 8.65
N THR A 80 -8.05 -11.40 9.70
CA THR A 80 -7.05 -12.37 10.15
C THR A 80 -6.74 -13.40 9.06
N ARG A 81 -7.75 -13.90 8.32
CA ARG A 81 -7.53 -14.86 7.23
C ARG A 81 -6.81 -14.24 6.03
N LEU A 82 -7.11 -12.98 5.69
CA LEU A 82 -6.44 -12.29 4.58
C LEU A 82 -5.00 -11.92 4.93
N PHE A 83 -4.76 -11.29 6.08
CA PHE A 83 -3.47 -10.66 6.41
C PHE A 83 -2.58 -11.49 7.36
N GLY A 84 -3.14 -12.56 7.94
CA GLY A 84 -2.48 -13.41 8.93
C GLY A 84 -2.45 -12.80 10.33
N SER A 85 -2.16 -13.64 11.31
CA SER A 85 -1.95 -13.24 12.70
C SER A 85 -0.80 -14.06 13.29
N ALA A 86 0.03 -13.41 14.11
CA ALA A 86 1.07 -14.08 14.90
C ALA A 86 0.48 -14.95 16.03
N GLY A 87 -0.84 -14.95 16.20
CA GLY A 87 -1.50 -15.60 17.32
C GLY A 87 -1.35 -14.81 18.62
N ASN A 88 -1.89 -15.38 19.69
CA ASN A 88 -1.72 -14.86 21.04
C ASN A 88 -1.66 -16.04 22.00
N SER A 89 -0.43 -16.44 22.37
CA SER A 89 -0.19 -17.58 23.27
C SER A 89 -0.87 -17.40 24.62
N ASN A 90 -0.97 -16.16 25.14
CA ASN A 90 -1.63 -15.87 26.42
C ASN A 90 -3.15 -16.09 26.36
N LYS A 91 -3.75 -16.08 25.16
CA LYS A 91 -5.18 -16.33 24.94
C LYS A 91 -5.44 -17.70 24.28
N GLY A 92 -4.41 -18.54 24.12
CA GLY A 92 -4.53 -19.83 23.43
C GLY A 92 -4.86 -19.72 21.93
N ILE A 93 -4.58 -18.56 21.30
CA ILE A 93 -4.87 -18.33 19.89
C ILE A 93 -3.63 -18.70 19.07
N ASN A 94 -3.76 -19.70 18.21
CA ASN A 94 -2.67 -20.14 17.33
C ASN A 94 -2.38 -19.11 16.22
N PRO A 95 -1.13 -19.04 15.74
CA PRO A 95 -0.79 -18.26 14.55
C PRO A 95 -1.60 -18.72 13.33
N LYS A 96 -2.02 -17.77 12.50
CA LYS A 96 -2.71 -18.04 11.23
C LYS A 96 -1.90 -17.42 10.09
N ALA A 97 -1.61 -18.22 9.07
CA ALA A 97 -0.97 -17.75 7.85
C ALA A 97 -1.89 -16.79 7.09
N ALA A 98 -1.28 -15.88 6.33
CA ALA A 98 -2.00 -14.92 5.49
C ALA A 98 -2.34 -15.56 4.15
N ARG A 99 -3.60 -15.51 3.72
CA ARG A 99 -3.99 -15.91 2.36
C ARG A 99 -3.56 -14.91 1.31
N LEU A 100 -3.43 -13.63 1.68
CA LEU A 100 -3.00 -12.57 0.77
C LEU A 100 -1.53 -12.21 1.00
N GLN A 101 -0.72 -12.49 -0.01
CA GLN A 101 0.71 -12.24 -0.05
C GLN A 101 0.99 -10.99 -0.88
N PHE A 102 1.91 -10.15 -0.41
CA PHE A 102 2.28 -8.89 -1.05
C PHE A 102 3.75 -8.96 -1.47
N ALA A 103 4.02 -8.69 -2.75
CA ALA A 103 5.39 -8.47 -3.22
C ALA A 103 5.77 -7.00 -3.11
N ASP A 104 7.07 -6.72 -3.02
CA ASP A 104 7.58 -5.37 -3.23
C ASP A 104 7.29 -4.93 -4.67
N ALA A 105 6.91 -3.68 -4.82
CA ALA A 105 6.52 -3.08 -6.09
C ALA A 105 7.58 -2.10 -6.58
N PHE A 106 7.94 -2.21 -7.85
CA PHE A 106 9.02 -1.43 -8.48
C PHE A 106 8.46 -0.48 -9.54
N LEU A 107 9.21 0.59 -9.83
CA LEU A 107 8.82 1.60 -10.81
C LEU A 107 8.72 1.01 -12.23
N VAL A 108 7.63 1.28 -12.93
CA VAL A 108 7.46 0.86 -14.33
C VAL A 108 7.87 1.95 -15.32
N ASN A 109 7.83 3.22 -14.91
CA ASN A 109 8.08 4.38 -15.76
C ASN A 109 9.35 5.15 -15.37
N ALA A 110 10.31 4.50 -14.71
CA ALA A 110 11.55 5.11 -14.24
C ALA A 110 12.34 5.81 -15.35
N ALA A 111 12.41 5.21 -16.55
CA ALA A 111 13.12 5.79 -17.70
C ALA A 111 12.53 7.14 -18.14
N ASP A 112 11.20 7.29 -18.10
CA ASP A 112 10.53 8.53 -18.47
C ASP A 112 10.65 9.61 -17.39
N LEU A 113 10.59 9.20 -16.11
CA LEU A 113 10.82 10.10 -14.98
C LEU A 113 12.25 10.67 -14.99
N LYS A 114 13.26 9.83 -15.27
CA LYS A 114 14.66 10.25 -15.40
C LYS A 114 14.84 11.34 -16.46
N LYS A 115 14.12 11.27 -17.59
CA LYS A 115 14.15 12.30 -18.65
C LYS A 115 13.48 13.62 -18.24
N ARG A 116 12.56 13.61 -17.28
CA ARG A 116 11.73 14.77 -16.87
C ARG A 116 12.25 15.51 -15.63
N GLY A 117 13.34 15.05 -15.02
CA GLY A 117 13.93 15.71 -13.84
C GLY A 117 14.20 14.79 -12.65
N GLY A 118 13.90 13.49 -12.75
CA GLY A 118 14.25 12.51 -11.73
C GLY A 118 13.05 11.73 -11.18
N MET A 119 13.35 10.72 -10.35
CA MET A 119 12.36 9.84 -9.72
C MET A 119 11.94 10.35 -8.32
N THR A 120 12.74 11.23 -7.74
CA THR A 120 12.50 11.83 -6.42
C THR A 120 12.73 13.34 -6.48
N GLU A 121 12.08 14.05 -5.56
CA GLU A 121 12.25 15.48 -5.34
C GLU A 121 12.42 15.75 -3.85
N VAL A 122 13.09 16.86 -3.51
CA VAL A 122 13.27 17.30 -2.12
C VAL A 122 12.29 18.42 -1.83
N LYS A 123 11.36 18.16 -0.91
CA LYS A 123 10.42 19.18 -0.44
C LYS A 123 10.93 19.79 0.86
N PHE A 124 11.06 21.11 0.87
CA PHE A 124 11.34 21.88 2.07
C PHE A 124 10.05 22.11 2.86
N GLU A 125 10.07 21.76 4.13
CA GLU A 125 9.00 22.07 5.08
C GLU A 125 9.59 22.81 6.27
N ASN A 126 8.81 23.64 6.95
CA ASN A 126 9.22 24.25 8.20
C ASN A 126 8.18 24.01 9.29
N THR A 127 8.65 24.00 10.55
CA THR A 127 7.78 24.09 11.72
C THR A 127 8.09 25.38 12.45
N ILE A 128 7.05 26.19 12.69
CA ILE A 128 7.17 27.49 13.37
C ILE A 128 6.78 27.31 14.84
N LYS A 129 7.69 27.64 15.76
CA LYS A 129 7.40 27.61 17.20
C LYS A 129 6.40 28.72 17.53
N ARG A 130 5.24 28.37 18.10
CA ARG A 130 4.18 29.35 18.40
C ARG A 130 4.60 30.43 19.39
N LEU A 131 5.48 30.11 20.35
CA LEU A 131 5.93 31.05 21.38
C LEU A 131 6.99 32.03 20.88
N THR A 132 7.94 31.56 20.05
CA THR A 132 9.12 32.35 19.66
C THR A 132 9.10 32.78 18.19
N ALA A 133 8.12 32.34 17.41
CA ALA A 133 8.03 32.50 15.96
C ALA A 133 9.24 31.98 15.16
N VAL A 134 10.15 31.22 15.79
CA VAL A 134 11.34 30.66 15.14
C VAL A 134 10.96 29.50 14.22
N ALA A 135 11.44 29.55 12.97
CA ALA A 135 11.27 28.50 11.98
C ALA A 135 12.36 27.41 12.11
N ASN A 136 11.95 26.15 12.03
CA ASN A 136 12.84 24.99 11.97
C ASN A 136 12.61 24.29 10.61
N PRO A 137 13.41 24.62 9.58
CA PRO A 137 13.30 23.99 8.27
C PRO A 137 13.82 22.55 8.32
N ARG A 138 13.27 21.70 7.45
CA ARG A 138 13.69 20.32 7.24
C ARG A 138 13.49 19.94 5.78
N GLN A 139 14.30 19.00 5.31
CA GLN A 139 14.24 18.51 3.94
C GLN A 139 13.72 17.08 3.90
N ILE A 140 12.62 16.86 3.18
CA ILE A 140 12.01 15.53 3.04
C ILE A 140 12.10 15.13 1.57
N GLU A 141 12.79 14.02 1.29
CA GLU A 141 12.77 13.43 -0.03
C GLU A 141 11.43 12.73 -0.25
N ARG A 142 10.85 12.86 -1.44
CA ARG A 142 9.64 12.14 -1.82
C ARG A 142 9.70 11.69 -3.27
N VAL A 143 9.06 10.57 -3.55
CA VAL A 143 8.81 10.07 -4.90
C VAL A 143 7.94 11.08 -5.63
N VAL A 144 8.30 11.40 -6.87
CA VAL A 144 7.61 12.42 -7.67
C VAL A 144 6.17 11.98 -8.01
N ARG A 145 5.30 12.97 -8.19
CA ARG A 145 3.97 12.74 -8.76
C ARG A 145 4.10 12.14 -10.17
N GLY A 146 3.22 11.21 -10.50
CA GLY A 146 3.18 10.52 -11.78
C GLY A 146 4.04 9.26 -11.83
N SER A 147 4.78 8.94 -10.78
CA SER A 147 5.43 7.64 -10.63
C SER A 147 4.41 6.51 -10.60
N GLU A 148 4.70 5.42 -11.30
CA GLU A 148 3.84 4.25 -11.40
C GLU A 148 4.59 3.01 -10.93
N PHE A 149 3.99 2.24 -10.02
CA PHE A 149 4.56 1.03 -9.43
C PHE A 149 3.77 -0.21 -9.86
N ALA A 150 4.45 -1.29 -10.23
CA ALA A 150 3.82 -2.58 -10.52
C ALA A 150 3.50 -3.34 -9.23
N VAL A 151 2.23 -3.33 -8.83
CA VAL A 151 1.74 -4.03 -7.64
C VAL A 151 1.36 -5.46 -8.01
N ASN A 152 1.93 -6.41 -7.27
CA ASN A 152 1.63 -7.83 -7.41
C ASN A 152 1.23 -8.40 -6.05
N MET A 153 0.06 -9.04 -6.01
CA MET A 153 -0.45 -9.78 -4.85
C MET A 153 -0.79 -11.21 -5.27
N VAL A 154 -0.66 -12.14 -4.34
CA VAL A 154 -1.05 -13.55 -4.54
C VAL A 154 -2.06 -13.93 -3.46
N TYR A 155 -3.18 -14.49 -3.88
CA TYR A 155 -4.21 -15.01 -2.99
C TYR A 155 -4.20 -16.54 -3.03
N ASP A 156 -4.06 -17.16 -1.86
CA ASP A 156 -4.10 -18.61 -1.67
C ASP A 156 -5.54 -19.11 -1.55
N LEU A 157 -5.95 -19.98 -2.48
CA LEU A 157 -7.26 -20.61 -2.45
C LEU A 157 -7.27 -21.75 -1.41
N GLU A 158 -7.99 -21.51 -0.31
CA GLU A 158 -8.14 -22.47 0.79
C GLU A 158 -9.59 -22.87 1.06
N ASP A 159 -10.53 -21.93 0.91
CA ASP A 159 -11.94 -22.13 1.20
C ASP A 159 -12.77 -21.35 0.17
N GLU A 160 -13.54 -22.09 -0.63
CA GLU A 160 -14.36 -21.54 -1.71
C GLU A 160 -15.49 -20.65 -1.19
N ALA A 161 -16.03 -20.94 0.00
CA ALA A 161 -17.21 -20.26 0.54
C ALA A 161 -16.93 -18.79 0.88
N VAL A 162 -15.66 -18.44 1.16
CA VAL A 162 -15.27 -17.09 1.58
C VAL A 162 -14.53 -16.31 0.50
N LEU A 163 -14.33 -16.90 -0.69
CA LEU A 163 -13.56 -16.29 -1.78
C LEU A 163 -14.13 -14.94 -2.22
N ILE A 164 -15.45 -14.86 -2.43
CA ILE A 164 -16.12 -13.63 -2.84
C ILE A 164 -16.01 -12.55 -1.75
N ASP A 165 -16.22 -12.92 -0.49
CA ASP A 165 -16.08 -12.01 0.64
C ASP A 165 -14.64 -11.49 0.79
N ASP A 166 -13.66 -12.34 0.52
CA ASP A 166 -12.24 -11.98 0.55
C ASP A 166 -11.91 -10.98 -0.57
N PHE A 167 -12.37 -11.23 -1.80
CA PHE A 167 -12.20 -10.27 -2.89
C PHE A 167 -12.97 -8.97 -2.66
N ALA A 168 -14.14 -9.01 -2.02
CA ALA A 168 -14.87 -7.81 -1.61
C ALA A 168 -14.07 -7.00 -0.58
N ASN A 169 -13.45 -7.67 0.39
CA ASN A 169 -12.59 -7.03 1.40
C ASN A 169 -11.29 -6.47 0.81
N ILE A 170 -10.65 -7.18 -0.13
CA ILE A 170 -9.49 -6.68 -0.88
C ILE A 170 -9.85 -5.42 -1.66
N THR A 171 -10.94 -5.49 -2.43
CA THR A 171 -11.49 -4.36 -3.20
C THR A 171 -11.78 -3.17 -2.29
N ARG A 172 -12.48 -3.40 -1.17
CA ARG A 172 -12.79 -2.36 -0.17
C ARG A 172 -11.52 -1.74 0.41
N ALA A 173 -10.51 -2.53 0.76
CA ALA A 173 -9.25 -2.02 1.29
C ALA A 173 -8.51 -1.14 0.28
N LEU A 174 -8.50 -1.50 -1.01
CA LEU A 174 -7.91 -0.69 -2.08
C LEU A 174 -8.70 0.60 -2.36
N LYS A 175 -10.03 0.54 -2.33
CA LYS A 175 -10.89 1.74 -2.42
C LYS A 175 -10.61 2.70 -1.27
N LEU A 176 -10.56 2.20 -0.03
CA LEU A 176 -10.22 2.99 1.15
C LEU A 176 -8.83 3.62 1.02
N LEU A 177 -7.84 2.86 0.54
CA LEU A 177 -6.48 3.38 0.33
C LEU A 177 -6.44 4.49 -0.72
N SER A 178 -7.23 4.38 -1.80
CA SER A 178 -7.33 5.40 -2.84
C SER A 178 -7.92 6.72 -2.31
N MET A 179 -8.77 6.66 -1.29
CA MET A 179 -9.32 7.83 -0.59
C MET A 179 -8.43 8.33 0.55
N ASP A 180 -7.54 7.49 1.08
CA ASP A 180 -6.59 7.83 2.13
C ASP A 180 -5.23 8.23 1.52
N TYR A 181 -4.11 7.90 2.17
CA TYR A 181 -2.75 8.12 1.71
C TYR A 181 -1.86 6.93 2.01
N LEU A 182 -0.79 6.77 1.24
CA LEU A 182 0.25 5.77 1.44
C LEU A 182 1.57 6.43 1.90
N GLY A 183 2.22 5.83 2.90
CA GLY A 183 3.46 6.36 3.47
C GLY A 183 3.25 7.48 4.50
N GLY A 184 4.25 8.33 4.65
CA GLY A 184 4.31 9.40 5.64
C GLY A 184 3.67 10.72 5.20
N HIS A 185 3.43 11.61 6.17
CA HIS A 185 3.00 12.99 5.95
C HIS A 185 1.67 13.18 5.19
N GLY A 186 0.80 12.18 5.16
CA GLY A 186 -0.46 12.24 4.44
C GLY A 186 -1.40 13.39 4.82
N SER A 187 -1.48 13.74 6.11
CA SER A 187 -2.24 14.91 6.57
C SER A 187 -1.73 16.25 6.02
N ARG A 188 -0.52 16.26 5.44
CA ARG A 188 0.11 17.41 4.77
C ARG A 188 0.09 17.26 3.24
N GLY A 189 -0.75 16.38 2.70
CA GLY A 189 -1.00 16.22 1.26
C GLY A 189 -0.06 15.24 0.54
N TYR A 190 0.69 14.40 1.25
CA TYR A 190 1.54 13.37 0.64
C TYR A 190 0.78 12.10 0.32
N GLY A 191 1.33 11.31 -0.60
CA GLY A 191 0.98 9.90 -0.71
C GLY A 191 -0.43 9.62 -1.21
N LYS A 192 -1.08 10.56 -1.91
CA LYS A 192 -2.30 10.24 -2.66
C LYS A 192 -1.94 9.29 -3.80
N VAL A 193 -2.69 8.20 -3.93
CA VAL A 193 -2.44 7.16 -4.92
C VAL A 193 -3.73 6.73 -5.61
N ALA A 194 -3.60 6.21 -6.84
CA ALA A 194 -4.67 5.56 -7.59
C ALA A 194 -4.21 4.19 -8.05
N PHE A 195 -5.14 3.25 -8.21
CA PHE A 195 -4.87 1.94 -8.80
C PHE A 195 -5.57 1.83 -10.16
N ALA A 196 -4.90 1.21 -11.13
CA ALA A 196 -5.41 1.01 -12.49
C ALA A 196 -4.82 -0.26 -13.11
N ASP A 197 -5.34 -0.65 -14.27
CA ASP A 197 -4.85 -1.77 -15.07
C ASP A 197 -4.90 -3.10 -14.30
N PHE A 198 -6.02 -3.38 -13.62
CA PHE A 198 -6.18 -4.65 -12.90
C PHE A 198 -6.18 -5.86 -13.84
N ALA A 199 -5.47 -6.92 -13.41
CA ALA A 199 -5.50 -8.23 -14.03
C ALA A 199 -5.56 -9.32 -12.95
N VAL A 200 -6.35 -10.36 -13.20
CA VAL A 200 -6.50 -11.52 -12.32
C VAL A 200 -6.18 -12.77 -13.13
N GLU A 201 -5.25 -13.58 -12.63
CA GLU A 201 -4.79 -14.79 -13.30
C GLU A 201 -4.77 -15.97 -12.32
N VAL A 202 -5.45 -17.07 -12.66
CA VAL A 202 -5.32 -18.33 -11.92
C VAL A 202 -4.08 -19.04 -12.44
N ARG A 203 -3.06 -19.23 -11.57
CA ARG A 203 -1.79 -19.85 -11.96
C ARG A 203 -1.67 -21.31 -11.51
N GLU A 204 -2.46 -21.70 -10.52
CA GLU A 204 -2.51 -23.06 -9.99
C GLU A 204 -3.93 -23.33 -9.48
N GLY A 205 -4.44 -24.55 -9.71
CA GLY A 205 -5.81 -24.94 -9.35
C GLY A 205 -6.88 -24.38 -10.27
N GLU A 206 -8.13 -24.64 -9.91
CA GLU A 206 -9.33 -24.12 -10.59
C GLU A 206 -10.02 -23.10 -9.67
N CYS A 207 -10.43 -21.97 -10.24
CA CYS A 207 -11.20 -20.98 -9.50
C CYS A 207 -12.66 -21.43 -9.45
N PRO A 208 -13.29 -21.53 -8.26
CA PRO A 208 -14.68 -21.97 -8.14
C PRO A 208 -15.69 -20.97 -8.73
N VAL A 209 -15.24 -19.75 -9.04
CA VAL A 209 -16.04 -18.67 -9.63
C VAL A 209 -15.37 -18.15 -10.89
N ASP A 210 -16.16 -17.53 -11.78
CA ASP A 210 -15.62 -16.88 -12.97
C ASP A 210 -14.63 -15.77 -12.57
N VAL A 211 -13.40 -15.87 -13.07
CA VAL A 211 -12.30 -14.93 -12.86
C VAL A 211 -12.70 -13.51 -13.27
N ASN A 212 -13.57 -13.36 -14.28
CA ASN A 212 -14.07 -12.04 -14.68
C ASN A 212 -14.91 -11.38 -13.59
N THR A 213 -15.61 -12.16 -12.76
CA THR A 213 -16.36 -11.62 -11.61
C THR A 213 -15.41 -10.97 -10.62
N LEU A 214 -14.32 -11.67 -10.28
CA LEU A 214 -13.28 -11.17 -9.38
C LEU A 214 -12.58 -9.94 -9.95
N LEU A 215 -12.27 -9.96 -11.25
CA LEU A 215 -11.67 -8.83 -11.95
C LEU A 215 -12.58 -7.60 -11.97
N ASN A 216 -13.88 -7.79 -12.22
CA ASN A 216 -14.83 -6.68 -12.26
C ASN A 216 -14.96 -5.99 -10.90
N MET A 217 -14.97 -6.75 -9.79
CA MET A 217 -14.95 -6.18 -8.45
C MET A 217 -13.72 -5.28 -8.24
N LEU A 218 -12.53 -5.74 -8.65
CA LEU A 218 -11.29 -4.98 -8.52
C LEU A 218 -11.26 -3.74 -9.42
N LYS A 219 -11.84 -3.80 -10.62
CA LYS A 219 -11.93 -2.64 -11.53
C LYS A 219 -12.76 -1.49 -10.96
N GLU A 220 -13.69 -1.76 -10.05
CA GLU A 220 -14.41 -0.69 -9.35
C GLU A 220 -13.47 0.22 -8.54
N VAL A 221 -12.24 -0.22 -8.21
CA VAL A 221 -11.24 0.61 -7.52
C VAL A 221 -10.76 1.77 -8.38
N GLU A 222 -10.74 1.61 -9.71
CA GLU A 222 -10.13 2.58 -10.64
C GLU A 222 -10.81 3.96 -10.58
N GLU A 223 -12.11 3.98 -10.29
CA GLU A 223 -12.91 5.20 -10.14
C GLU A 223 -12.53 6.01 -8.89
N TYR A 224 -11.98 5.36 -7.86
CA TYR A 224 -11.72 6.00 -6.56
C TYR A 224 -10.45 6.86 -6.55
N GLY A 225 -9.56 6.65 -7.52
CA GLY A 225 -8.41 7.54 -7.73
C GLY A 225 -8.83 8.95 -8.14
N ALA A 226 -9.93 9.08 -8.89
CA ALA A 226 -10.41 10.37 -9.42
C ALA A 226 -10.90 11.30 -8.29
N PHE A 227 -11.58 10.76 -7.28
CA PHE A 227 -12.10 11.56 -6.15
C PHE A 227 -10.98 12.21 -5.31
N SER A 228 -9.75 11.68 -5.36
CA SER A 228 -8.63 12.21 -4.57
C SER A 228 -8.00 13.48 -5.14
N LEU A 229 -8.34 13.89 -6.37
CA LEU A 229 -7.76 15.06 -7.05
C LEU A 229 -8.81 16.00 -7.68
N GLN A 230 -10.10 15.68 -7.60
CA GLN A 230 -11.15 16.59 -8.09
C GLN A 230 -11.16 17.86 -7.21
N ALA A 231 -10.98 19.00 -7.88
CA ALA A 231 -11.13 20.34 -7.31
C ALA A 231 -12.60 20.78 -7.35
#